data_AF-A0A165W431-F1
#
_entry.id   AF-A0A165W431-F1
#
_cell.length_a   1.000
_cell.length_b   1.000
_cell.length_c   1.000
_cell.angle_alpha   90.00
_cell.angle_beta   90.00
_cell.angle_gamma   90.00
#
_symmetry.space_group_name_H-M   'P 1'
#
loop_
_entity.id
_entity.type
_entity.pdbx_description
1 polymer ?
#
loop_
_entity_poly.entity_id
_entity_poly.type
_entity_poly.pdbx_seq_one_letter_code
_entity_poly.pdbx_strand_id
1 'polypeptide(L)'
;MSSTCITVLANIALQSPTVSASASQDPYASPSSAVAEKVNVFVTADSEHYSIVDISGGKDPAFIRERIYTQLRISDEDQPYYSIYQTDIGAYAIGDALSDEQLFEICRSKGDSRGSVKFFVS
;
A
#
# COMPACT_ATOMS: atom_id res chain seq x y z
N MET A 1 -29.67 67.66 32.60
CA MET A 1 -28.20 67.80 32.67
C MET A 1 -27.62 66.71 31.78
N SER A 2 -27.45 66.98 30.48
CA SER A 2 -26.20 67.46 29.85
C SER A 2 -25.27 66.27 29.52
N SER A 3 -24.63 66.13 28.36
CA SER A 3 -24.79 66.67 27.00
C SER A 3 -23.75 65.95 26.11
N THR A 4 -24.16 65.62 24.88
CA THR A 4 -23.43 65.76 23.60
C THR A 4 -22.18 64.91 23.25
N CYS A 5 -22.29 64.40 22.02
CA CYS A 5 -21.36 63.73 21.10
C CYS A 5 -20.11 64.55 20.66
N ILE A 6 -19.18 63.93 19.90
CA ILE A 6 -18.74 64.34 18.52
C ILE A 6 -17.38 63.70 18.10
N THR A 7 -17.45 62.91 17.02
CA THR A 7 -16.73 62.92 15.70
C THR A 7 -15.19 62.93 15.52
N VAL A 8 -14.71 61.86 14.85
CA VAL A 8 -13.85 61.70 13.63
C VAL A 8 -12.86 62.81 13.22
N LEU A 9 -11.62 62.42 12.89
CA LEU A 9 -10.90 62.89 11.68
C LEU A 9 -10.04 61.78 11.06
N ALA A 10 -10.14 61.66 9.73
CA ALA A 10 -9.33 60.84 8.84
C ALA A 10 -8.15 61.64 8.28
N ASN A 11 -7.06 60.99 7.87
CA ASN A 11 -6.06 61.58 6.97
C ASN A 11 -5.58 60.55 5.94
N ILE A 12 -5.55 60.98 4.67
CA ILE A 12 -5.32 60.18 3.45
C ILE A 12 -4.12 60.80 2.72
N ALA A 13 -3.17 59.99 2.21
CA ALA A 13 -2.28 60.40 1.12
C ALA A 13 -1.72 59.20 0.32
N LEU A 14 -2.43 58.89 -0.78
CA LEU A 14 -1.97 58.78 -2.19
C LEU A 14 -0.85 57.82 -2.67
N GLN A 15 -1.30 56.90 -3.55
CA GLN A 15 -0.80 56.47 -4.88
C GLN A 15 -0.01 55.13 -5.05
N SER A 16 -0.60 54.26 -5.90
CA SER A 16 -0.22 52.88 -6.29
C SER A 16 0.71 52.84 -7.54
N PRO A 17 1.28 51.66 -7.91
CA PRO A 17 0.52 50.72 -8.77
C PRO A 17 0.66 49.22 -8.41
N THR A 18 -0.47 48.53 -8.55
CA THR A 18 -0.74 47.12 -8.90
C THR A 18 0.35 46.05 -8.66
N VAL A 19 0.08 45.15 -7.71
CA VAL A 19 0.15 43.69 -7.95
C VAL A 19 -1.08 43.05 -7.33
N SER A 20 -1.92 42.45 -8.18
CA SER A 20 -3.02 41.58 -7.78
C SER A 20 -2.48 40.29 -7.17
N ALA A 21 -2.96 39.91 -5.99
CA ALA A 21 -3.12 38.49 -5.64
C ALA A 21 -4.31 38.38 -4.67
N SER A 22 -5.38 37.77 -5.18
CA SER A 22 -6.66 37.60 -4.52
C SER A 22 -6.56 36.59 -3.37
N ALA A 23 -7.49 36.73 -2.42
CA ALA A 23 -7.73 35.88 -1.26
C ALA A 23 -7.84 34.38 -1.58
N SER A 24 -7.68 33.51 -0.57
CA SER A 24 -8.66 32.48 -0.22
C SER A 24 -8.29 31.72 1.06
N GLN A 25 -9.35 31.34 1.78
CA GLN A 25 -9.38 30.51 2.98
C GLN A 25 -8.74 29.13 2.75
N ASP A 26 -8.15 28.54 3.79
CA ASP A 26 -7.62 27.18 3.78
C ASP A 26 -8.56 26.21 4.52
N PRO A 27 -9.48 25.51 3.80
CA PRO A 27 -10.16 24.33 4.31
C PRO A 27 -9.62 23.07 3.61
N TYR A 28 -8.32 22.77 3.74
CA TYR A 28 -7.76 21.51 3.23
C TYR A 28 -7.35 20.58 4.38
N ALA A 29 -8.36 20.02 5.05
CA ALA A 29 -8.21 18.67 5.58
C ALA A 29 -7.95 17.76 4.38
N SER A 30 -6.69 17.39 4.16
CA SER A 30 -6.30 16.42 3.15
C SER A 30 -7.08 15.13 3.43
N PRO A 31 -7.79 14.53 2.45
CA PRO A 31 -8.30 13.19 2.64
C PRO A 31 -7.07 12.30 2.86
N SER A 32 -6.94 11.75 4.05
CA SER A 32 -6.01 10.63 4.30
C SER A 32 -6.52 9.49 3.43
N SER A 33 -6.10 9.47 2.16
CA SER A 33 -6.23 8.32 1.29
C SER A 33 -5.69 7.16 2.11
N ALA A 34 -6.57 6.24 2.50
CA ALA A 34 -6.15 5.01 3.15
C ALA A 34 -5.14 4.36 2.19
N VAL A 35 -3.86 4.54 2.49
CA VAL A 35 -2.77 3.98 1.70
C VAL A 35 -2.99 2.48 1.74
N ALA A 36 -3.33 1.90 0.59
CA ALA A 36 -3.46 0.45 0.51
C ALA A 36 -2.14 -0.14 1.03
N GLU A 37 -2.22 -0.95 2.09
CA GLU A 37 -1.04 -1.53 2.70
C GLU A 37 -0.30 -2.35 1.64
N LYS A 38 0.93 -1.92 1.34
CA LYS A 38 1.75 -2.60 0.36
C LYS A 38 2.27 -3.89 0.97
N VAL A 39 1.95 -5.02 0.34
CA VAL A 39 2.37 -6.35 0.80
C VAL A 39 3.16 -7.02 -0.31
N ASN A 40 4.42 -7.30 -0.01
CA ASN A 40 5.32 -8.06 -0.85
C ASN A 40 5.57 -9.43 -0.23
N VAL A 41 5.79 -10.44 -1.07
CA VAL A 41 6.21 -11.78 -0.65
C VAL A 41 7.34 -12.25 -1.56
N PHE A 42 8.23 -13.10 -1.05
CA PHE A 42 9.22 -13.77 -1.89
C PHE A 42 8.73 -15.15 -2.28
N VAL A 43 8.98 -15.53 -3.54
CA VAL A 43 8.61 -16.84 -4.07
C VAL A 43 9.80 -17.46 -4.76
N THR A 44 9.92 -18.78 -4.67
CA THR A 44 11.00 -19.54 -5.32
C THR A 44 10.53 -20.95 -5.66
N ALA A 45 11.10 -21.55 -6.70
CA ALA A 45 10.89 -22.95 -7.07
C ALA A 45 12.15 -23.81 -6.87
N ASP A 46 13.30 -23.18 -6.62
CA ASP A 46 14.62 -23.82 -6.54
C ASP A 46 15.36 -23.53 -5.23
N SER A 47 14.82 -22.66 -4.37
CA SER A 47 15.41 -22.20 -3.10
C SER A 47 16.69 -21.36 -3.23
N GLU A 48 17.11 -21.01 -4.45
CA GLU A 48 18.26 -20.13 -4.71
C GLU A 48 17.79 -18.78 -5.29
N HIS A 49 16.83 -18.82 -6.22
CA HIS A 49 16.29 -17.64 -6.90
C HIS A 49 14.94 -17.25 -6.31
N TYR A 50 14.95 -16.18 -5.52
CA TYR A 50 13.73 -15.60 -4.95
C TYR A 50 13.25 -14.41 -5.80
N SER A 51 12.00 -14.48 -6.26
CA SER A 51 11.31 -13.38 -6.93
C SER A 51 10.40 -12.65 -5.95
N ILE A 52 10.35 -11.32 -6.03
CA ILE A 52 9.41 -10.51 -5.25
C ILE A 52 8.08 -10.44 -5.99
N VAL A 53 7.00 -10.76 -5.30
CA VAL A 53 5.62 -10.63 -5.78
C VAL A 53 4.90 -9.59 -4.95
N ASP A 54 4.35 -8.58 -5.62
CA ASP A 54 3.43 -7.63 -5.00
C ASP A 54 2.02 -8.22 -4.98
N ILE A 55 1.47 -8.39 -3.78
CA ILE A 55 0.11 -8.90 -3.54
C ILE A 55 -0.77 -7.82 -2.89
N SER A 56 -0.36 -6.56 -3.04
CA SER A 56 -1.03 -5.40 -2.46
C SER A 56 -2.50 -5.31 -2.93
N GLY A 57 -3.42 -5.18 -1.98
CA GLY A 57 -4.85 -5.17 -2.29
C GLY A 57 -5.46 -6.54 -2.65
N GLY A 58 -4.67 -7.62 -2.56
CA GLY A 58 -5.17 -8.98 -2.67
C GLY A 58 -6.15 -9.30 -1.54
N LYS A 59 -7.43 -9.39 -1.88
CA LYS A 59 -8.52 -9.69 -0.92
C LYS A 59 -8.89 -11.16 -0.85
N ASP A 60 -8.31 -11.96 -1.73
CA ASP A 60 -8.72 -13.34 -1.97
C ASP A 60 -7.48 -14.24 -2.08
N PRO A 61 -7.51 -15.46 -1.51
CA PRO A 61 -6.40 -16.39 -1.62
C PRO A 61 -6.06 -16.80 -3.05
N ALA A 62 -7.06 -16.96 -3.92
CA ALA A 62 -6.84 -17.34 -5.32
C ALA A 62 -6.06 -16.26 -6.06
N PHE A 63 -6.29 -14.97 -5.74
CA PHE A 63 -5.49 -13.87 -6.30
C PHE A 63 -4.02 -13.98 -5.91
N ILE A 64 -3.73 -14.31 -4.65
CA ILE A 64 -2.36 -14.47 -4.16
C ILE A 64 -1.70 -15.66 -4.88
N ARG A 65 -2.38 -16.81 -4.92
CA ARG A 65 -1.88 -18.03 -5.57
C ARG A 65 -1.59 -17.79 -7.06
N GLU A 66 -2.53 -17.17 -7.77
CA GLU A 66 -2.37 -16.83 -9.18
C GLU A 66 -1.17 -15.91 -9.42
N ARG A 67 -0.98 -14.90 -8.56
CA ARG A 67 0.18 -14.02 -8.62
C ARG A 67 1.50 -14.76 -8.42
N ILE A 68 1.54 -15.73 -7.51
CA ILE A 68 2.72 -16.56 -7.26
C ILE A 68 3.04 -17.41 -8.50
N TYR A 69 2.06 -18.12 -9.05
CA TYR A 69 2.25 -18.97 -10.22
C TYR A 69 2.62 -18.19 -11.48
N THR A 70 1.94 -17.06 -11.73
CA THR A 70 2.29 -16.13 -12.80
C THR A 70 3.75 -15.66 -12.68
N GLN A 71 4.22 -15.34 -11.48
CA GLN A 71 5.60 -14.89 -11.27
C GLN A 71 6.62 -15.99 -11.59
N LEU A 72 6.32 -17.23 -11.23
CA LEU A 72 7.15 -18.40 -11.51
C LEU A 72 6.97 -18.96 -12.92
N ARG A 73 6.10 -18.36 -13.73
CA ARG A 73 5.76 -18.79 -15.10
C ARG A 73 5.23 -20.22 -15.15
N ILE A 74 4.46 -20.62 -14.14
CA ILE A 74 3.75 -21.90 -14.12
C ILE A 74 2.44 -21.72 -14.91
N SER A 75 2.23 -22.55 -15.93
CA SER A 75 1.03 -22.53 -16.77
C SER A 75 -0.19 -23.04 -15.99
N ASP A 76 -1.40 -22.57 -16.30
CA ASP A 76 -2.65 -23.04 -15.68
C ASP A 76 -2.82 -24.57 -15.71
N GLU A 77 -2.37 -25.22 -16.79
CA GLU A 77 -2.39 -26.67 -16.97
C GLU A 77 -1.43 -27.41 -16.02
N ASP A 78 -0.38 -26.74 -15.56
CA ASP A 78 0.59 -27.28 -14.62
C ASP A 78 0.26 -26.97 -13.15
N GLN A 79 -0.49 -25.89 -12.88
CA GLN A 79 -0.84 -25.46 -11.53
C GLN A 79 -1.40 -26.56 -10.61
N PRO A 80 -2.23 -27.53 -11.08
CA PRO A 80 -2.75 -28.60 -10.23
C PRO A 80 -1.67 -29.56 -9.68
N TYR A 81 -0.49 -29.58 -10.29
CA TYR A 81 0.63 -30.42 -9.87
C TYR A 81 1.58 -29.72 -8.90
N TYR A 82 1.38 -28.42 -8.65
CA TYR A 82 2.19 -27.64 -7.73
C TYR A 82 1.43 -27.36 -6.44
N SER A 83 2.20 -27.27 -5.37
CA SER A 83 1.76 -26.85 -4.05
C SER A 83 2.66 -25.72 -3.53
N ILE A 84 2.10 -24.86 -2.69
CA ILE A 84 2.79 -23.73 -2.09
C ILE A 84 3.11 -24.08 -0.65
N TYR A 85 4.37 -23.92 -0.25
CA TYR A 85 4.88 -24.22 1.08
C TYR A 85 5.47 -22.96 1.69
N GLN A 86 5.46 -22.87 3.03
CA GLN A 86 6.26 -21.84 3.70
C GLN A 86 7.75 -22.21 3.60
N THR A 87 8.62 -21.22 3.50
CA THR A 87 10.08 -21.44 3.42
C THR A 87 10.87 -20.33 4.11
N ASP A 88 12.18 -20.55 4.27
CA ASP A 88 13.18 -19.56 4.66
C ASP A 88 14.36 -19.57 3.68
N ILE A 89 15.20 -18.55 3.75
CA ILE A 89 16.36 -18.42 2.83
C ILE A 89 17.29 -19.61 3.00
N GLY A 90 17.51 -20.35 1.90
CA GLY A 90 18.35 -21.54 1.88
C GLY A 90 17.70 -22.81 2.46
N ALA A 91 16.40 -22.77 2.70
CA ALA A 91 15.58 -23.93 3.02
C ALA A 91 14.60 -24.23 1.89
N TYR A 92 14.13 -25.48 1.81
CA TYR A 92 13.02 -25.89 0.92
C TYR A 92 11.68 -25.68 1.64
N ALA A 93 10.77 -26.64 1.59
CA ALA A 93 9.50 -26.59 2.31
C ALA A 93 9.69 -26.70 3.84
N ILE A 94 9.03 -25.82 4.57
CA ILE A 94 8.89 -25.84 6.03
C ILE A 94 7.43 -26.17 6.34
N GLY A 95 7.20 -27.37 6.86
CA GLY A 95 5.86 -27.88 7.17
C GLY A 95 5.13 -28.45 5.95
N ASP A 96 3.81 -28.48 6.03
CA ASP A 96 2.93 -29.02 5.00
C ASP A 96 2.59 -27.99 3.91
N ALA A 97 2.00 -28.48 2.81
CA ALA A 97 1.44 -27.62 1.77
C ALA A 97 0.36 -26.70 2.36
N LEU A 98 0.43 -25.43 2.02
CA LEU A 98 -0.49 -24.41 2.50
C LEU A 98 -1.81 -24.50 1.76
N SER A 99 -2.92 -24.53 2.51
CA SER A 99 -4.24 -24.27 1.93
C SER A 99 -4.37 -22.81 1.52
N ASP A 100 -5.36 -22.52 0.67
CA ASP A 100 -5.71 -21.18 0.24
C ASP A 100 -5.94 -20.24 1.46
N GLU A 101 -6.66 -20.70 2.49
CA GLU A 101 -6.90 -19.96 3.72
C GLU A 101 -5.61 -19.70 4.51
N GLN A 102 -4.74 -20.70 4.63
CA GLN A 102 -3.46 -20.55 5.34
C GLN A 102 -2.54 -19.57 4.63
N LEU A 103 -2.44 -19.68 3.30
CA LEU A 103 -1.67 -18.77 2.46
C LEU A 103 -2.14 -17.32 2.66
N PHE A 104 -3.45 -17.10 2.65
CA PHE A 104 -4.05 -15.79 2.86
C PHE A 104 -3.80 -15.27 4.29
N GLU A 105 -3.98 -16.10 5.30
CA GLU A 105 -3.74 -15.72 6.70
C GLU A 105 -2.28 -15.34 6.94
N ILE A 106 -1.32 -16.08 6.39
CA ILE A 106 0.11 -15.76 6.51
C ILE A 106 0.42 -14.42 5.84
N CYS A 107 -0.05 -14.21 4.62
CA CYS A 107 0.13 -12.95 3.90
C CYS A 107 -0.50 -11.76 4.64
N ARG A 108 -1.66 -11.95 5.28
CA ARG A 108 -2.35 -10.91 6.04
C ARG A 108 -1.71 -10.63 7.40
N SER A 109 -1.24 -11.65 8.10
CA SER A 109 -0.73 -11.54 9.47
C SER A 109 0.75 -11.16 9.54
N LYS A 110 1.55 -11.64 8.58
CA LYS A 110 3.02 -11.48 8.56
C LYS A 110 3.53 -10.78 7.31
N GLY A 111 2.69 -10.58 6.30
CA GLY A 111 3.09 -9.87 5.09
C GLY A 111 3.34 -8.40 5.37
N ASP A 112 4.36 -7.85 4.71
CA ASP A 112 4.73 -6.45 4.82
C ASP A 112 5.33 -5.96 3.49
N SER A 113 5.65 -4.67 3.42
CA SER A 113 6.23 -4.08 2.21
C SER A 113 7.66 -4.52 1.91
N ARG A 114 8.33 -5.21 2.85
CA ARG A 114 9.73 -5.68 2.72
C ARG A 114 9.82 -7.11 2.21
N GLY A 115 8.75 -7.89 2.29
CA GLY A 115 8.76 -9.31 1.93
C GLY A 115 9.27 -10.20 3.07
N SER A 116 8.78 -10.02 4.30
CA SER A 116 9.17 -10.92 5.41
C SER A 116 8.76 -12.38 5.17
N VAL A 117 7.63 -12.59 4.48
CA VAL A 117 7.10 -13.91 4.15
C VAL A 117 7.73 -14.46 2.86
N LYS A 118 8.03 -15.76 2.86
CA LYS A 118 8.61 -16.47 1.72
C LYS A 118 7.87 -17.78 1.47
N PHE A 119 7.69 -18.09 0.20
CA PHE A 119 7.04 -19.30 -0.26
C PHE A 119 7.92 -20.09 -1.21
N PHE A 120 7.88 -21.41 -1.07
CA PHE A 120 8.49 -22.36 -1.98
C PHE A 120 7.39 -23.07 -2.77
N VAL A 121 7.58 -23.25 -4.07
CA VAL A 121 6.61 -23.90 -4.96
C VAL A 121 7.23 -25.15 -5.55
N SER A 122 6.56 -26.28 -5.36
CA SER A 122 7.03 -27.63 -5.73
C SER A 122 5.89 -28.58 -6.02
#